data_AF-A0A954JR19-F1
#
_entry.id   AF-A0A954JR19-F1
#
_cell.length_a   1.000
_cell.length_b   1.000
_cell.length_c   1.000
_cell.angle_alpha   90.00
_cell.angle_beta   90.00
_cell.angle_gamma   90.00
#
_symmetry.space_group_name_H-M   'P 1'
#
loop_
_entity.id
_entity.type
_entity.pdbx_description
1 polymer ?
#
loop_
_entity_poly.entity_id
_entity_poly.type
_entity_poly.pdbx_seq_one_letter_code
_entity_poly.pdbx_strand_id
1 'polypeptide(L)'
;MWKPILASSLLLGLAACSGTRASQSSQTGKIEPTTQWLKPTPQLQQEMQMQIERMPWLKGTEESQNMIEWWSALGEAGYADLLKVAQDPRAKVADLAFAALAASRDKRLVPSLRAIPWDADAPMALQYSRARCHLRPGDWSHIDVLIAGLRDEVPYNRALCARILNTATNNDFGYHYNMPSDEREVAVQRWEAWYKERAPEALMYKE
;
A
#
# COMPACT_ATOMS: atom_id res chain seq x y z
N MET A 1 -9.41 66.66 17.10
CA MET A 1 -8.02 66.80 16.60
C MET A 1 -7.65 65.50 15.92
N TRP A 2 -7.55 65.54 14.58
CA TRP A 2 -7.38 64.39 13.70
C TRP A 2 -5.90 64.34 13.26
N LYS A 3 -5.24 63.18 13.32
CA LYS A 3 -3.92 62.96 12.71
C LYS A 3 -4.02 61.84 11.67
N PRO A 4 -3.55 62.05 10.42
CA PRO A 4 -3.49 61.01 9.40
C PRO A 4 -2.07 60.43 9.23
N ILE A 5 -1.93 59.55 8.22
CA ILE A 5 -0.70 59.10 7.50
C ILE A 5 0.10 57.99 8.27
N LEU A 6 0.38 56.79 7.74
CA LEU A 6 1.15 56.46 6.53
C LEU A 6 0.82 55.06 5.97
N ALA A 7 0.49 55.04 4.68
CA ALA A 7 0.46 53.85 3.84
C ALA A 7 1.90 53.41 3.52
N SER A 8 2.23 52.15 3.80
CA SER A 8 3.47 51.51 3.37
C SER A 8 3.18 50.59 2.19
N SER A 9 3.62 51.04 1.01
CA SER A 9 3.59 50.28 -0.24
C SER A 9 4.66 49.18 -0.21
N LEU A 10 4.23 47.92 -0.19
CA LEU A 10 5.13 46.77 -0.34
C LEU A 10 5.28 46.43 -1.83
N LEU A 11 6.51 46.53 -2.32
CA LEU A 11 6.94 46.20 -3.68
C LEU A 11 6.81 44.68 -3.94
N LEU A 12 6.02 44.32 -4.96
CA LEU A 12 5.94 42.98 -5.54
C LEU A 12 7.11 42.76 -6.51
N GLY A 13 8.06 41.92 -6.12
CA GLY A 13 9.12 41.42 -7.01
C GLY A 13 8.61 40.25 -7.86
N LEU A 14 8.49 40.46 -9.16
CA LEU A 14 8.18 39.43 -10.15
C LEU A 14 9.43 38.57 -10.41
N ALA A 15 9.46 37.34 -9.90
CA ALA A 15 10.45 36.34 -10.28
C ALA A 15 10.03 35.65 -11.59
N ALA A 16 10.88 35.77 -12.61
CA ALA A 16 10.71 35.15 -13.91
C ALA A 16 10.86 33.63 -13.84
N CYS A 17 9.79 32.89 -14.14
CA CYS A 17 9.86 31.44 -14.33
C CYS A 17 10.41 31.14 -15.73
N SER A 18 11.63 30.61 -15.77
CA SER A 18 12.21 30.04 -17.00
C SER A 18 11.44 28.77 -17.36
N GLY A 19 10.81 28.75 -18.53
CA GLY A 19 10.05 27.61 -19.03
C GLY A 19 10.97 26.43 -19.38
N THR A 20 10.83 25.33 -18.65
CA THR A 20 11.42 24.04 -19.04
C THR A 20 10.59 23.46 -20.19
N ARG A 21 11.18 23.34 -21.39
CA ARG A 21 10.59 22.59 -22.50
C ARG A 21 10.64 21.09 -22.17
N ALA A 22 9.51 20.51 -21.83
CA ALA A 22 9.34 19.07 -21.82
C ALA A 22 9.28 18.58 -23.29
N SER A 23 10.29 17.82 -23.71
CA SER A 23 10.25 17.11 -24.99
C SER A 23 9.32 15.90 -24.83
N GLN A 24 8.12 15.98 -25.39
CA GLN A 24 7.24 14.83 -25.55
C GLN A 24 7.75 13.97 -26.69
N SER A 25 8.42 12.87 -26.34
CA SER A 25 8.69 11.76 -27.24
C SER A 25 7.40 10.95 -27.40
N SER A 26 6.70 11.15 -28.51
CA SER A 26 5.62 10.28 -28.96
C SER A 26 6.21 8.97 -29.49
N GLN A 27 6.30 7.96 -28.63
CA GLN A 27 6.62 6.59 -29.05
C GLN A 27 5.35 5.75 -28.97
N THR A 28 4.71 5.58 -30.13
CA THR A 28 3.73 4.52 -30.41
C THR A 28 4.49 3.20 -30.58
N GLY A 29 4.79 2.56 -29.45
CA GLY A 29 5.40 1.23 -29.38
C GLY A 29 4.68 0.42 -28.30
N LYS A 30 4.55 -0.89 -28.53
CA LYS A 30 4.02 -1.88 -27.58
C LYS A 30 4.38 -1.53 -26.13
N ILE A 31 3.38 -1.56 -25.25
CA ILE A 31 3.57 -1.43 -23.80
C ILE A 31 4.37 -2.65 -23.33
N GLU A 32 5.69 -2.61 -23.47
CA GLU A 32 6.54 -3.35 -22.55
C GLU A 32 6.32 -2.72 -21.17
N PRO A 33 6.23 -3.50 -20.07
CA PRO A 33 6.10 -2.95 -18.72
C PRO A 33 7.38 -2.17 -18.42
N THR A 34 7.34 -0.88 -18.76
CA THR A 34 8.48 0.02 -18.73
C THR A 34 8.87 0.26 -17.28
N THR A 35 9.85 -0.52 -16.86
CA THR A 35 10.94 -0.14 -15.98
C THR A 35 11.19 1.37 -15.97
N GLN A 36 10.56 2.12 -15.06
CA GLN A 36 11.09 3.42 -14.70
C GLN A 36 10.61 3.92 -13.34
N TRP A 37 10.68 3.06 -12.32
CA TRP A 37 10.81 3.58 -10.97
C TRP A 37 11.99 4.56 -10.93
N LEU A 38 11.82 5.67 -10.21
CA LEU A 38 12.90 6.62 -10.01
C LEU A 38 14.13 5.88 -9.48
N LYS A 39 15.30 6.12 -10.09
CA LYS A 39 16.55 5.55 -9.59
C LYS A 39 16.97 6.35 -8.35
N PRO A 40 17.19 5.71 -7.19
CA PRO A 40 17.71 6.41 -6.02
C PRO A 40 19.11 6.95 -6.30
N THR A 41 19.49 8.01 -5.60
CA THR A 41 20.89 8.48 -5.63
C THR A 41 21.81 7.43 -5.00
N PRO A 42 23.12 7.43 -5.29
CA PRO A 42 24.04 6.48 -4.68
C PRO A 42 24.02 6.49 -3.14
N GLN A 43 23.87 7.66 -2.53
CA GLN A 43 23.74 7.79 -1.07
C GLN A 43 22.44 7.16 -0.57
N LEU A 44 21.30 7.48 -1.20
CA LEU A 44 20.01 6.90 -0.80
C LEU A 44 20.01 5.37 -0.98
N GLN A 45 20.63 4.86 -2.05
CA GLN A 45 20.76 3.42 -2.26
C GLN A 45 21.55 2.73 -1.13
N GLN A 46 22.61 3.37 -0.63
CA GLN A 46 23.37 2.86 0.52
C GLN A 46 22.50 2.86 1.79
N GLU A 47 21.74 3.92 2.03
CA GLU A 47 20.81 4.01 3.16
C GLU A 47 19.72 2.92 3.09
N MET A 48 19.13 2.71 1.91
CA MET A 48 18.18 1.64 1.63
C MET A 48 18.75 0.27 1.95
N GLN A 49 19.97 -0.02 1.48
CA GLN A 49 20.63 -1.29 1.76
C GLN A 49 20.85 -1.52 3.26
N MET A 50 21.28 -0.48 4.01
CA MET A 50 21.39 -0.56 5.47
C MET A 50 20.05 -0.84 6.15
N GLN A 51 18.95 -0.24 5.67
CA GLN A 51 17.63 -0.52 6.22
C GLN A 51 17.15 -1.95 5.93
N ILE A 52 17.41 -2.49 4.73
CA ILE A 52 17.11 -3.89 4.39
C ILE A 52 17.84 -4.84 5.34
N GLU A 53 19.14 -4.59 5.58
CA GLU A 53 19.96 -5.40 6.49
C GLU A 53 19.46 -5.34 7.94
N ARG A 54 18.84 -4.22 8.33
CA ARG A 54 18.27 -4.02 9.67
C ARG A 54 16.90 -4.70 9.86
N MET A 55 16.09 -4.86 8.81
CA MET A 55 14.72 -5.41 8.90
C MET A 55 14.58 -6.70 9.72
N PRO A 56 15.46 -7.71 9.59
CA PRO A 56 15.33 -8.96 10.34
C PRO A 56 15.46 -8.78 11.85
N TRP A 57 16.12 -7.70 12.28
CA TRP A 57 16.53 -7.46 13.67
C TRP A 57 15.62 -6.47 14.40
N LEU A 58 14.59 -5.92 13.73
CA LEU A 58 13.66 -4.99 14.35
C LEU A 58 12.94 -5.63 15.53
N LYS A 59 12.85 -4.93 16.65
CA LYS A 59 12.20 -5.38 17.87
C LYS A 59 10.91 -4.61 18.09
N GLY A 60 9.81 -5.35 18.25
CA GLY A 60 8.52 -4.77 18.56
C GLY A 60 7.82 -4.07 17.39
N THR A 61 6.65 -3.51 17.71
CA THR A 61 5.73 -2.90 16.76
C THR A 61 6.15 -1.49 16.35
N GLU A 62 6.74 -0.71 17.26
CA GLU A 62 7.15 0.68 16.99
C GLU A 62 8.27 0.74 15.95
N GLU A 63 9.34 -0.04 16.12
CA GLU A 63 10.43 -0.08 15.13
C GLU A 63 9.96 -0.56 13.76
N SER A 64 9.03 -1.53 13.75
CA SER A 64 8.40 -2.05 12.53
C SER A 64 7.58 -0.95 11.84
N GLN A 65 6.81 -0.17 12.59
CA GLN A 65 6.01 0.93 12.07
C GLN A 65 6.89 2.06 11.51
N ASN A 66 7.95 2.45 12.24
CA ASN A 66 8.91 3.45 11.78
C ASN A 66 9.61 3.00 10.48
N MET A 67 9.93 1.70 10.35
CA MET A 67 10.48 1.13 9.12
C MET A 67 9.49 1.23 7.96
N ILE A 68 8.23 0.86 8.18
CA ILE A 68 7.16 0.96 7.17
C ILE A 68 6.99 2.40 6.70
N GLU A 69 6.95 3.35 7.63
CA GLU A 69 6.79 4.78 7.34
C GLU A 69 7.96 5.31 6.51
N TRP A 70 9.19 5.02 6.92
CA TRP A 70 10.39 5.41 6.19
C TRP A 70 10.38 4.90 4.75
N TRP A 71 10.13 3.60 4.54
CA TRP A 71 10.06 3.01 3.21
C TRP A 71 8.92 3.57 2.37
N SER A 72 7.75 3.80 2.97
CA SER A 72 6.61 4.38 2.27
C SER A 72 6.86 5.81 1.80
N ALA A 73 7.66 6.58 2.55
CA ALA A 73 8.03 7.95 2.22
C ALA A 73 8.99 8.06 1.03
N LEU A 74 9.76 7.01 0.73
CA LEU A 74 10.63 6.97 -0.45
C LEU A 74 9.84 6.92 -1.77
N GLY A 75 8.63 6.34 -1.74
CA GLY A 75 7.82 6.12 -2.92
C GLY A 75 8.57 5.33 -3.99
N GLU A 76 8.52 5.81 -5.23
CA GLU A 76 9.07 5.12 -6.41
C GLU A 76 10.54 4.73 -6.25
N ALA A 77 11.35 5.55 -5.58
CA ALA A 77 12.77 5.27 -5.40
C ALA A 77 13.05 3.96 -4.63
N GLY A 78 12.11 3.53 -3.79
CA GLY A 78 12.22 2.31 -2.99
C GLY A 78 11.52 1.08 -3.57
N TYR A 79 10.68 1.23 -4.60
CA TYR A 79 9.80 0.13 -5.04
C TYR A 79 10.56 -1.09 -5.56
N ALA A 80 11.62 -0.90 -6.34
CA ALA A 80 12.40 -2.01 -6.90
C ALA A 80 12.96 -2.91 -5.78
N ASP A 81 13.53 -2.31 -4.74
CA ASP A 81 14.09 -3.04 -3.62
C ASP A 81 13.00 -3.62 -2.70
N LEU A 82 11.92 -2.90 -2.44
CA LEU A 82 10.79 -3.44 -1.67
C LEU A 82 10.14 -4.65 -2.35
N LEU A 83 9.97 -4.63 -3.68
CA LEU A 83 9.44 -5.78 -4.43
C LEU A 83 10.36 -7.01 -4.36
N LYS A 84 11.67 -6.78 -4.28
CA LYS A 84 12.65 -7.85 -4.05
C LYS A 84 12.58 -8.37 -2.61
N VAL A 85 12.50 -7.48 -1.62
CA VAL A 85 12.40 -7.85 -0.19
C VAL A 85 11.06 -8.51 0.15
N ALA A 86 9.98 -8.19 -0.56
CA ALA A 86 8.69 -8.86 -0.44
C ALA A 86 8.73 -10.36 -0.78
N GLN A 87 9.79 -10.81 -1.45
CA GLN A 87 10.06 -12.22 -1.78
C GLN A 87 11.06 -12.88 -0.80
N ASP A 88 11.44 -12.20 0.27
CA ASP A 88 12.33 -12.76 1.29
C ASP A 88 11.66 -13.96 1.99
N PRO A 89 12.38 -15.09 2.18
CA PRO A 89 11.80 -16.28 2.80
C PRO A 89 11.41 -16.07 4.27
N ARG A 90 11.90 -15.02 4.93
CA ARG A 90 11.55 -14.70 6.31
C ARG A 90 10.25 -13.92 6.31
N ALA A 91 9.16 -14.56 6.75
CA ALA A 91 7.81 -13.97 6.70
C ALA A 91 7.72 -12.55 7.29
N LYS A 92 8.43 -12.27 8.38
CA LYS A 92 8.45 -10.93 9.00
C LYS A 92 9.09 -9.86 8.10
N VAL A 93 10.13 -10.21 7.35
CA VAL A 93 10.81 -9.27 6.43
C VAL A 93 9.90 -8.99 5.23
N ALA A 94 9.32 -10.04 4.64
CA ALA A 94 8.36 -9.90 3.56
C ALA A 94 7.11 -9.11 3.99
N ASP A 95 6.61 -9.34 5.20
CA ASP A 95 5.46 -8.63 5.78
C ASP A 95 5.71 -7.11 5.87
N LEU A 96 6.88 -6.69 6.35
CA LEU A 96 7.27 -5.28 6.39
C LEU A 96 7.31 -4.65 5.00
N ALA A 97 7.84 -5.38 4.01
CA ALA A 97 7.90 -4.90 2.64
C ALA A 97 6.51 -4.75 2.02
N PHE A 98 5.62 -5.74 2.18
CA PHE A 98 4.24 -5.63 1.72
C PHE A 98 3.48 -4.50 2.44
N ALA A 99 3.70 -4.31 3.74
CA ALA A 99 3.08 -3.23 4.50
C ALA A 99 3.54 -1.84 4.00
N ALA A 100 4.83 -1.67 3.69
CA ALA A 100 5.38 -0.44 3.11
C ALA A 100 4.84 -0.18 1.69
N LEU A 101 4.80 -1.20 0.83
CA LEU A 101 4.20 -1.11 -0.50
C LEU A 101 2.71 -0.75 -0.43
N ALA A 102 1.95 -1.39 0.47
CA ALA A 102 0.54 -1.07 0.70
C ALA A 102 0.33 0.36 1.24
N ALA A 103 1.29 0.93 1.97
CA ALA A 103 1.21 2.29 2.48
C ALA A 103 1.24 3.33 1.36
N SER A 104 1.96 3.07 0.26
CA SER A 104 2.05 3.97 -0.91
C SER A 104 0.73 4.17 -1.65
N ARG A 105 -0.14 3.14 -1.67
CA ARG A 105 -1.39 3.09 -2.47
C ARG A 105 -1.17 3.31 -3.98
N ASP A 106 0.04 3.09 -4.47
CA ASP A 106 0.37 3.37 -5.87
C ASP A 106 -0.18 2.28 -6.80
N LYS A 107 -1.15 2.65 -7.65
CA LYS A 107 -1.79 1.72 -8.58
C LYS A 107 -0.82 1.11 -9.59
N ARG A 108 0.30 1.77 -9.87
CA ARG A 108 1.33 1.27 -10.80
C ARG A 108 2.05 0.05 -10.24
N LEU A 109 1.97 -0.23 -8.93
CA LEU A 109 2.54 -1.44 -8.34
C LEU A 109 1.76 -2.71 -8.68
N VAL A 110 0.49 -2.62 -9.08
CA VAL A 110 -0.38 -3.79 -9.28
C VAL A 110 0.22 -4.84 -10.23
N PRO A 111 0.74 -4.49 -11.43
CA PRO A 111 1.38 -5.48 -12.31
C PRO A 111 2.59 -6.16 -11.65
N SER A 112 3.40 -5.40 -10.90
CA SER A 112 4.57 -5.97 -10.21
C SER A 112 4.18 -6.87 -9.03
N LEU A 113 3.13 -6.51 -8.29
CA LEU A 113 2.59 -7.32 -7.19
C LEU A 113 1.99 -8.63 -7.70
N ARG A 114 1.25 -8.59 -8.82
CA ARG A 114 0.70 -9.78 -9.48
C ARG A 114 1.79 -10.71 -10.03
N ALA A 115 2.97 -10.18 -10.35
CA ALA A 115 4.09 -10.98 -10.83
C ALA A 115 4.80 -11.76 -9.70
N ILE A 116 4.62 -11.37 -8.43
CA ILE A 116 5.11 -12.16 -7.30
C ILE A 116 4.23 -13.42 -7.19
N PRO A 117 4.78 -14.65 -7.14
CA PRO A 117 3.98 -15.88 -7.01
C PRO A 117 3.20 -15.90 -5.70
N TRP A 118 1.91 -16.27 -5.71
CA TRP A 118 1.12 -16.43 -4.48
C TRP A 118 1.54 -17.70 -3.75
N ASP A 119 2.07 -17.56 -2.52
CA ASP A 119 2.43 -18.69 -1.66
C ASP A 119 1.28 -18.94 -0.68
N ALA A 120 0.52 -20.00 -0.95
CA ALA A 120 -0.62 -20.40 -0.13
C ALA A 120 -0.20 -21.07 1.19
N ASP A 121 1.05 -21.52 1.30
CA ASP A 121 1.61 -22.17 2.49
C ASP A 121 2.27 -21.15 3.44
N ALA A 122 2.36 -19.88 3.03
CA ALA A 122 2.87 -18.80 3.87
C ALA A 122 2.02 -18.63 5.14
N PRO A 123 2.61 -18.16 6.26
CA PRO A 123 1.85 -17.85 7.47
C PRO A 123 0.67 -16.90 7.17
N MET A 124 -0.51 -17.15 7.76
CA MET A 124 -1.73 -16.38 7.47
C MET A 124 -1.55 -14.87 7.58
N ALA A 125 -0.81 -14.39 8.59
CA ALA A 125 -0.51 -12.97 8.75
C ALA A 125 0.15 -12.35 7.50
N LEU A 126 1.10 -13.07 6.88
CA LEU A 126 1.76 -12.63 5.64
C LEU A 126 0.78 -12.63 4.47
N GLN A 127 -0.09 -13.65 4.37
CA GLN A 127 -1.14 -13.70 3.35
C GLN A 127 -2.09 -12.49 3.44
N TYR A 128 -2.49 -12.09 4.65
CA TYR A 128 -3.32 -10.90 4.87
C TYR A 128 -2.61 -9.60 4.47
N SER A 129 -1.33 -9.44 4.85
CA SER A 129 -0.55 -8.25 4.46
C SER A 129 -0.35 -8.17 2.96
N ARG A 130 -0.15 -9.30 2.30
CA ARG A 130 -0.09 -9.37 0.85
C ARG A 130 -1.43 -9.02 0.21
N ALA A 131 -2.53 -9.61 0.66
CA ALA A 131 -3.87 -9.27 0.18
C ALA A 131 -4.18 -7.77 0.36
N ARG A 132 -3.80 -7.18 1.49
CA ARG A 132 -3.85 -5.73 1.73
C ARG A 132 -3.05 -4.94 0.69
N CYS A 133 -1.85 -5.42 0.35
CA CYS A 133 -0.98 -4.78 -0.63
C CYS A 133 -1.58 -4.77 -2.04
N HIS A 134 -2.38 -5.76 -2.42
CA HIS A 134 -3.18 -5.73 -3.65
C HIS A 134 -4.40 -4.81 -3.51
N LEU A 135 -5.14 -4.94 -2.41
CA LEU A 135 -6.40 -4.23 -2.23
C LEU A 135 -6.26 -2.71 -2.19
N ARG A 136 -5.23 -2.17 -1.52
CA ARG A 136 -5.05 -0.72 -1.36
C ARG A 136 -4.81 0.07 -2.66
N PRO A 137 -4.01 -0.42 -3.61
CA PRO A 137 -3.94 0.17 -4.95
C PRO A 137 -5.17 -0.14 -5.84
N GLY A 138 -6.13 -0.94 -5.35
CA GLY A 138 -7.38 -1.24 -6.06
C GLY A 138 -7.37 -2.56 -6.83
N ASP A 139 -6.46 -3.48 -6.52
CA ASP A 139 -6.50 -4.85 -7.01
C ASP A 139 -7.30 -5.74 -6.05
N TRP A 140 -8.50 -6.13 -6.47
CA TRP A 140 -9.47 -6.86 -5.65
C TRP A 140 -9.31 -8.38 -5.74
N SER A 141 -8.24 -8.88 -6.38
CA SER A 141 -8.05 -10.31 -6.67
C SER A 141 -7.92 -11.21 -5.44
N HIS A 142 -7.58 -10.65 -4.28
CA HIS A 142 -7.31 -11.40 -3.04
C HIS A 142 -8.17 -10.92 -1.86
N ILE A 143 -9.30 -10.26 -2.12
CA ILE A 143 -10.18 -9.82 -1.04
C ILE A 143 -10.86 -11.00 -0.33
N ASP A 144 -11.05 -12.13 -1.02
CA ASP A 144 -11.51 -13.40 -0.46
C ASP A 144 -10.61 -13.88 0.69
N VAL A 145 -9.30 -13.73 0.57
CA VAL A 145 -8.33 -14.05 1.65
C VAL A 145 -8.60 -13.21 2.90
N LEU A 146 -8.93 -11.93 2.74
CA LEU A 146 -9.25 -11.04 3.87
C LEU A 146 -10.62 -11.35 4.47
N ILE A 147 -11.60 -11.70 3.64
CA ILE A 147 -12.93 -12.13 4.12
C ILE A 147 -12.80 -13.44 4.90
N ALA A 148 -12.03 -14.41 4.41
CA ALA A 148 -11.71 -15.63 5.14
C ALA A 148 -11.00 -15.34 6.48
N GLY A 149 -10.09 -14.36 6.50
CA GLY A 149 -9.38 -13.91 7.71
C GLY A 149 -10.29 -13.31 8.79
N LEU A 150 -11.54 -12.96 8.48
CA LEU A 150 -12.55 -12.63 9.50
C LEU A 150 -12.93 -13.84 10.36
N ARG A 151 -12.65 -15.07 9.91
CA ARG A 151 -12.86 -16.30 10.68
C ARG A 151 -11.59 -16.80 11.39
N ASP A 152 -10.48 -16.07 11.33
CA ASP A 152 -9.21 -16.47 11.95
C ASP A 152 -9.36 -16.68 13.47
N GLU A 153 -8.73 -17.71 14.03
CA GLU A 153 -8.78 -18.02 15.46
C GLU A 153 -8.15 -16.90 16.32
N VAL A 154 -7.12 -16.24 15.78
CA VAL A 154 -6.39 -15.17 16.47
C VAL A 154 -7.17 -13.85 16.37
N PRO A 155 -7.62 -13.26 17.50
CA PRO A 155 -8.41 -12.02 17.48
C PRO A 155 -7.71 -10.85 16.77
N TYR A 156 -6.38 -10.79 16.88
CA TYR A 156 -5.58 -9.77 16.21
C TYR A 156 -5.70 -9.88 14.67
N ASN A 157 -5.64 -11.08 14.10
CA ASN A 157 -5.76 -11.30 12.66
C ASN A 157 -7.16 -10.92 12.16
N ARG A 158 -8.21 -11.28 12.92
CA ARG A 158 -9.59 -10.85 12.64
C ARG A 158 -9.72 -9.33 12.62
N ALA A 159 -9.18 -8.65 13.64
CA ALA A 159 -9.20 -7.20 13.73
C ALA A 159 -8.43 -6.54 12.57
N LEU A 160 -7.29 -7.12 12.18
CA LEU A 160 -6.50 -6.68 11.04
C LEU A 160 -7.29 -6.78 9.73
N CYS A 161 -7.88 -7.93 9.43
CA CYS A 161 -8.67 -8.16 8.22
C CYS A 161 -9.88 -7.23 8.15
N ALA A 162 -10.64 -7.11 9.25
CA ALA A 162 -11.77 -6.19 9.34
C ALA A 162 -11.34 -4.74 9.08
N ARG A 163 -10.25 -4.28 9.71
CA ARG A 163 -9.74 -2.93 9.48
C ARG A 163 -9.35 -2.71 8.01
N ILE A 164 -8.70 -3.68 7.38
CA ILE A 164 -8.29 -3.59 5.97
C ILE A 164 -9.53 -3.47 5.07
N LEU A 165 -10.50 -4.35 5.24
CA LEU A 165 -11.75 -4.38 4.48
C LEU A 165 -12.53 -3.07 4.67
N ASN A 166 -12.72 -2.62 5.92
CA ASN A 166 -13.43 -1.38 6.22
C ASN A 166 -12.74 -0.16 5.61
N THR A 167 -11.41 -0.09 5.68
CA THR A 167 -10.63 1.03 5.11
C THR A 167 -10.73 1.08 3.58
N ALA A 168 -10.75 -0.08 2.92
CA ALA A 168 -10.77 -0.15 1.46
C ALA A 168 -12.17 0.03 0.86
N THR A 169 -13.21 -0.41 1.58
CA THR A 169 -14.60 -0.44 1.07
C THR A 169 -15.51 0.60 1.70
N ASN A 170 -15.10 1.21 2.83
CA ASN A 170 -15.95 2.05 3.66
C ASN A 170 -17.25 1.36 4.14
N ASN A 171 -17.20 0.04 4.34
CA ASN A 171 -18.30 -0.78 4.87
C ASN A 171 -17.78 -1.67 6.02
N ASP A 172 -18.63 -1.97 7.01
CA ASP A 172 -18.29 -2.89 8.12
C ASP A 172 -19.19 -4.14 8.20
N PHE A 173 -20.39 -4.07 7.61
CA PHE A 173 -21.48 -5.06 7.69
C PHE A 173 -21.83 -5.52 9.12
N GLY A 174 -21.59 -4.65 10.12
CA GLY A 174 -21.80 -4.94 11.54
C GLY A 174 -20.76 -5.89 12.14
N TYR A 175 -19.60 -6.07 11.50
CA TYR A 175 -18.56 -6.95 11.98
C TYR A 175 -17.75 -6.33 13.14
N HIS A 176 -17.61 -7.07 14.25
CA HIS A 176 -16.70 -6.76 15.34
C HIS A 176 -15.81 -7.98 15.66
N TYR A 177 -14.50 -7.80 15.77
CA TYR A 177 -13.54 -8.91 15.89
C TYR A 177 -13.67 -9.75 17.18
N ASN A 178 -14.31 -9.18 18.20
CA ASN A 178 -14.56 -9.80 19.51
C ASN A 178 -16.01 -10.26 19.70
N MET A 179 -16.86 -10.20 18.67
CA MET A 179 -18.25 -10.67 18.77
C MET A 179 -18.33 -12.20 18.87
N PRO A 180 -19.44 -12.74 19.42
CA PRO A 180 -19.72 -14.18 19.45
C PRO A 180 -19.58 -14.84 18.08
N SER A 181 -19.27 -16.14 18.08
CA SER A 181 -18.92 -16.86 16.84
C SER A 181 -20.05 -16.94 15.82
N ASP A 182 -21.28 -17.10 16.30
CA ASP A 182 -22.51 -17.14 15.51
C ASP A 182 -22.82 -15.76 14.89
N GLU A 183 -22.75 -14.69 15.69
CA GLU A 183 -22.94 -13.33 15.17
C GLU A 183 -21.85 -12.97 14.16
N ARG A 184 -20.60 -13.38 14.44
CA ARG A 184 -19.46 -13.18 13.53
C ARG A 184 -19.73 -13.84 12.18
N GLU A 185 -20.20 -15.08 12.19
CA GLU A 185 -20.51 -15.81 10.96
C GLU A 185 -21.57 -15.10 10.12
N VAL A 186 -22.61 -14.54 10.73
CA VAL A 186 -23.63 -13.74 10.04
C VAL A 186 -23.01 -12.50 9.36
N ALA A 187 -22.10 -11.81 10.05
CA ALA A 187 -21.41 -10.66 9.47
C ALA A 187 -20.48 -11.05 8.31
N VAL A 188 -19.78 -12.20 8.41
CA VAL A 188 -18.93 -12.70 7.32
C VAL A 188 -19.76 -13.11 6.10
N GLN A 189 -20.93 -13.72 6.29
CA GLN A 189 -21.85 -14.04 5.18
C GLN A 189 -22.31 -12.79 4.41
N ARG A 190 -22.50 -11.65 5.11
CA ARG A 190 -22.80 -10.36 4.45
C ARG A 190 -21.63 -9.86 3.61
N TRP A 191 -20.40 -10.00 4.12
CA TRP A 191 -19.17 -9.70 3.36
C TRP A 191 -19.08 -10.55 2.08
N GLU A 192 -19.32 -11.86 2.20
CA GLU A 192 -19.28 -12.80 1.08
C GLU A 192 -20.36 -12.48 0.04
N ALA A 193 -21.59 -12.20 0.47
CA ALA A 193 -22.69 -11.81 -0.41
C ALA A 193 -22.37 -10.51 -1.16
N TRP A 194 -21.92 -9.48 -0.43
CA TRP A 194 -21.50 -8.21 -1.01
C TRP A 194 -20.38 -8.37 -2.05
N TYR A 195 -19.39 -9.21 -1.76
CA TYR A 195 -18.29 -9.47 -2.69
C TYR A 195 -18.78 -10.24 -3.91
N LYS A 196 -19.62 -11.26 -3.75
CA LYS A 196 -20.19 -12.05 -4.86
C LYS A 196 -20.99 -11.19 -5.84
N GLU A 197 -21.73 -10.20 -5.36
CA GLU A 197 -22.46 -9.25 -6.20
C GLU A 197 -21.54 -8.36 -7.05
N ARG A 198 -20.33 -8.07 -6.57
CA ARG A 198 -19.37 -7.13 -7.20
C ARG A 198 -18.20 -7.79 -7.92
N ALA A 199 -17.88 -9.03 -7.59
CA ALA A 199 -16.77 -9.77 -8.19
C ALA A 199 -16.84 -9.78 -9.74
N PRO A 200 -18.02 -9.89 -10.39
CA PRO A 200 -18.09 -9.77 -11.84
C PRO A 200 -17.57 -8.42 -12.35
N GLU A 201 -17.91 -7.30 -11.72
CA GLU A 201 -17.47 -5.96 -12.13
C GLU A 201 -16.00 -5.68 -11.77
N ALA A 202 -15.55 -6.14 -10.61
CA ALA A 202 -14.17 -5.97 -10.16
C ALA A 202 -13.15 -6.77 -11.01
N LEU A 203 -13.59 -7.88 -11.61
CA LEU A 203 -12.78 -8.71 -12.50
C LEU A 203 -12.82 -8.26 -13.97
N MET A 204 -13.74 -7.37 -14.37
CA MET A 204 -13.91 -6.91 -15.76
C MET A 204 -12.85 -5.89 -16.21
N TYR A 205 -12.09 -5.26 -15.30
CA TYR A 205 -10.95 -4.39 -15.65
C TYR A 205 -9.65 -5.17 -15.88
N LYS A 206 -9.74 -6.38 -16.44
CA LYS A 206 -8.61 -7.30 -16.67
C LYS A 206 -7.95 -7.19 -18.05
N GLU A 207 -8.29 -6.18 -18.84
CA GLU A 207 -7.73 -5.98 -20.20
C GLU A 207 -6.55 -5.00 -20.24
#